data_AF-A0A966X574-F1
#
_entry.id   AF-A0A966X574-F1
#
_cell.length_a   1.000
_cell.length_b   1.000
_cell.length_c   1.000
_cell.angle_alpha   90.00
_cell.angle_beta   90.00
_cell.angle_gamma   90.00
#
_symmetry.space_group_name_H-M   'P 1'
#
loop_
_entity.id
_entity.type
_entity.pdbx_description
1 polymer ?
#
loop_
_entity_poly.entity_id
_entity_poly.type
_entity_poly.pdbx_seq_one_letter_code
_entity_poly.pdbx_strand_id
1 'polypeptide(L)'
;VPCDAQPEVIDVAIAIDRYQQIIDHPDAVPTHTWAGLRTFAPDRTFVVGPDPRLAGFYWLAGQGGYGVQSAPAMARLAAQMVLDQPVDKAAQPIVQQVHPNRLIKGDS
;
A
#
# COMPACT_ATOMS: atom_id res chain seq x y z
N VAL A 1 -2.84 9.06 13.58
CA VAL A 1 -4.12 9.74 13.26
C VAL A 1 -4.01 10.23 11.83
N PRO A 2 -5.07 10.23 11.00
CA PRO A 2 -5.04 10.94 9.73
C PRO A 2 -4.62 12.40 9.98
N CYS A 3 -3.61 12.85 9.27
CA CYS A 3 -3.07 14.20 9.39
C CYS A 3 -2.52 14.65 8.05
N ASP A 4 -2.35 15.97 7.90
CA ASP A 4 -1.50 16.52 6.85
C ASP A 4 -0.04 16.22 7.22
N ALA A 5 0.53 15.18 6.61
CA ALA A 5 1.86 14.71 6.94
C ALA A 5 2.91 15.66 6.35
N GLN A 6 3.77 16.18 7.22
CA GLN A 6 4.87 17.05 6.82
C GLN A 6 6.21 16.38 7.19
N PRO A 7 7.26 16.54 6.36
CA PRO A 7 8.58 16.04 6.70
C PRO A 7 9.14 16.71 7.95
N GLU A 8 9.74 15.93 8.83
CA GLU A 8 10.54 16.50 9.91
C GLU A 8 11.92 16.90 9.39
N VAL A 9 12.47 18.00 9.93
CA VAL A 9 13.81 18.49 9.54
C VAL A 9 14.89 17.41 9.73
N ILE A 10 14.76 16.60 10.80
CA ILE A 10 15.69 15.52 11.10
C ILE A 10 15.61 14.38 10.08
N ASP A 11 14.42 14.03 9.58
CA ASP A 11 14.26 12.98 8.56
C ASP A 11 14.92 13.40 7.25
N VAL A 12 14.78 14.66 6.87
CA VAL A 12 15.44 15.23 5.69
C VAL A 12 16.96 15.22 5.84
N ALA A 13 17.48 15.63 7.01
CA ALA A 13 18.92 15.61 7.28
C ALA A 13 19.51 14.18 7.23
N ILE A 14 18.82 13.19 7.83
CA ILE A 14 19.23 11.78 7.78
C ILE A 14 19.22 11.25 6.34
N ALA A 15 18.22 11.63 5.53
CA ALA A 15 18.16 11.22 4.13
C ALA A 15 19.33 11.78 3.30
N ILE A 16 19.70 13.05 3.51
CA ILE A 16 20.85 13.69 2.85
C ILE A 16 22.15 13.01 3.29
N ASP A 17 22.36 12.81 4.59
CA ASP A 17 23.56 12.13 5.11
C ASP A 17 23.73 10.74 4.47
N ARG A 18 22.68 9.91 4.50
CA ARG A 18 22.71 8.57 3.88
C ARG A 18 22.97 8.60 2.37
N TYR A 19 22.41 9.58 1.67
CA TYR A 19 22.65 9.76 0.24
C TYR A 19 24.13 10.07 -0.03
N GLN A 20 24.74 10.97 0.74
CA GLN A 20 26.13 11.39 0.59
C GLN A 20 27.15 10.30 0.95
N GLN A 21 26.78 9.33 1.81
CA GLN A 21 27.61 8.15 2.07
C GLN A 21 27.73 7.20 0.87
N ILE A 22 26.81 7.29 -0.10
CA ILE A 22 26.74 6.38 -1.25
C ILE A 22 27.09 7.11 -2.56
N ILE A 23 26.75 8.39 -2.65
CA ILE A 23 26.90 9.21 -3.85
C ILE A 23 27.86 10.36 -3.55
N ASP A 24 28.88 10.53 -4.40
CA ASP A 24 29.82 11.66 -4.31
C ASP A 24 29.15 12.97 -4.77
N HIS A 25 28.42 13.58 -3.84
CA HIS A 25 27.68 14.83 -4.03
C HIS A 25 27.64 15.62 -2.70
N PRO A 26 28.73 16.31 -2.34
CA PRO A 26 28.90 16.92 -1.01
C PRO A 26 27.95 18.08 -0.71
N ASP A 27 27.42 18.78 -1.72
CA ASP A 27 26.54 19.94 -1.56
C ASP A 27 25.05 19.62 -1.87
N ALA A 28 24.64 18.36 -1.68
CA ALA A 28 23.31 17.89 -2.05
C ALA A 28 22.22 18.56 -1.20
N VAL A 29 21.29 19.27 -1.85
CA VAL A 29 20.13 19.89 -1.19
C VAL A 29 18.85 19.45 -1.92
N PRO A 30 17.80 19.01 -1.19
CA PRO A 30 16.52 18.67 -1.80
C PRO A 30 15.83 19.91 -2.37
N THR A 31 15.36 19.82 -3.62
CA THR A 31 14.58 20.89 -4.28
C THR A 31 13.15 20.97 -3.75
N HIS A 32 12.61 19.85 -3.27
CA HIS A 32 11.29 19.76 -2.67
C HIS A 32 11.24 18.59 -1.68
N THR A 33 10.43 18.72 -0.63
CA THR A 33 10.23 17.66 0.36
C THR A 33 8.74 17.45 0.58
N TRP A 34 8.35 16.20 0.81
CA TRP A 34 6.97 15.81 1.06
C TRP A 34 6.97 14.57 1.96
N ALA A 35 5.91 14.42 2.74
CA ALA A 35 5.67 13.22 3.53
C ALA A 35 4.34 12.61 3.13
N GLY A 36 4.20 11.31 3.39
CA GLY A 36 3.00 10.57 3.07
C GLY A 36 2.74 9.50 4.11
N LEU A 37 1.47 9.24 4.39
CA LEU A 37 1.05 8.17 5.28
C LEU A 37 0.96 6.86 4.51
N ARG A 38 1.42 5.77 5.14
CA ARG A 38 1.31 4.41 4.59
C ARG A 38 0.42 3.58 5.48
N THR A 39 -0.45 2.79 4.86
CA THR A 39 -1.29 1.80 5.54
C THR A 39 -0.76 0.41 5.28
N PHE A 40 -0.71 -0.42 6.32
CA PHE A 40 -0.30 -1.82 6.24
C PHE A 40 -1.30 -2.69 7.00
N ALA A 41 -1.65 -3.84 6.44
CA ALA A 41 -2.27 -4.90 7.21
C ALA A 41 -1.24 -5.51 8.20
N PRO A 42 -1.69 -6.20 9.26
CA PRO A 42 -0.78 -6.83 10.23
C PRO A 42 0.23 -7.80 9.61
N ASP A 43 -0.16 -8.49 8.54
CA ASP A 43 0.67 -9.42 7.76
C ASP A 43 1.51 -8.74 6.67
N ARG A 44 1.38 -7.41 6.51
CA ARG A 44 1.97 -6.60 5.43
C ARG A 44 1.58 -7.03 4.01
N THR A 45 0.52 -7.82 3.86
CA THR A 45 -0.07 -8.17 2.56
C THR A 45 -1.21 -7.20 2.22
N PHE A 46 -1.43 -6.94 0.92
CA PHE A 46 -2.51 -6.06 0.47
C PHE A 46 -3.89 -6.64 0.83
N VAL A 47 -4.89 -5.79 1.01
CA VAL A 47 -6.25 -6.20 1.30
C VAL A 47 -7.13 -5.77 0.14
N VAL A 48 -7.54 -6.74 -0.69
CA VAL A 48 -8.33 -6.52 -1.91
C VAL A 48 -9.47 -7.53 -1.97
N GLY A 49 -10.71 -7.04 -2.06
CA GLY A 49 -11.90 -7.89 -2.19
C GLY A 49 -13.06 -7.47 -1.30
N PRO A 50 -14.19 -8.18 -1.37
CA PRO A 50 -15.40 -7.85 -0.60
C PRO A 50 -15.19 -8.02 0.90
N ASP A 51 -15.82 -7.16 1.70
CA ASP A 51 -15.94 -7.39 3.14
C ASP A 51 -16.97 -8.51 3.40
N PRO A 52 -16.59 -9.60 4.10
CA PRO A 52 -17.50 -10.72 4.33
C PRO A 52 -18.59 -10.42 5.37
N ARG A 53 -18.49 -9.32 6.11
CA ARG A 53 -19.47 -8.92 7.14
C ARG A 53 -20.39 -7.79 6.66
N LEU A 54 -20.05 -7.14 5.55
CA LEU A 54 -20.82 -6.02 5.01
C LEU A 54 -21.02 -6.18 3.49
N ALA A 55 -22.20 -6.68 3.12
CA ALA A 55 -22.57 -6.86 1.73
C ALA A 55 -22.47 -5.55 0.93
N GLY A 56 -21.83 -5.61 -0.24
CA GLY A 56 -21.63 -4.46 -1.12
C GLY A 56 -20.43 -3.57 -0.76
N PHE A 57 -19.73 -3.83 0.35
CA PHE A 57 -18.49 -3.11 0.69
C PHE A 57 -17.26 -3.85 0.16
N TYR A 58 -16.29 -3.11 -0.40
CA TYR A 58 -15.05 -3.66 -0.96
C TYR A 58 -13.83 -2.94 -0.42
N TRP A 59 -12.79 -3.70 -0.13
CA TRP A 59 -11.48 -3.22 0.28
C TRP A 59 -10.53 -3.12 -0.91
N LEU A 60 -9.76 -2.03 -0.95
CA LEU A 60 -8.55 -1.85 -1.76
C LEU A 60 -7.55 -1.07 -0.90
N ALA A 61 -6.85 -1.77 -0.01
CA ALA A 61 -6.07 -1.16 1.06
C ALA A 61 -4.75 -1.89 1.31
N GLY A 62 -3.89 -1.29 2.14
CA GLY A 62 -2.67 -1.94 2.63
C GLY A 62 -1.48 -1.92 1.67
N GLN A 63 -1.52 -1.13 0.59
CA GLN A 63 -0.46 -1.04 -0.43
C GLN A 63 0.77 -0.22 0.01
N GLY A 64 1.00 -0.09 1.33
CA GLY A 64 2.10 0.70 1.87
C GLY A 64 3.45 0.29 1.28
N GLY A 65 4.19 1.27 0.74
CA GLY A 65 5.53 1.05 0.17
C GLY A 65 5.56 0.55 -1.28
N TYR A 66 4.44 0.08 -1.85
CA TYR A 66 4.37 -0.47 -3.22
C TYR A 66 3.14 -0.01 -4.01
N GLY A 67 2.42 1.01 -3.54
CA GLY A 67 1.16 1.47 -4.14
C GLY A 67 1.29 1.88 -5.60
N VAL A 68 2.30 2.67 -5.96
CA VAL A 68 2.48 3.12 -7.36
C VAL A 68 2.70 1.95 -8.31
N GLN A 69 3.59 1.02 -7.95
CA GLN A 69 3.91 -0.14 -8.80
C GLN A 69 2.75 -1.14 -8.89
N SER A 70 2.02 -1.35 -7.80
CA SER A 70 0.94 -2.34 -7.73
C SER A 70 -0.43 -1.81 -8.17
N ALA A 71 -0.60 -0.49 -8.26
CA ALA A 71 -1.88 0.14 -8.56
C ALA A 71 -2.60 -0.43 -9.79
N PRO A 72 -1.97 -0.60 -10.96
CA PRO A 72 -2.68 -1.12 -12.14
C PRO A 72 -3.25 -2.53 -11.92
N ALA A 73 -2.46 -3.43 -11.34
CA ALA A 73 -2.87 -4.81 -11.12
C ALA A 73 -3.94 -4.91 -10.01
N MET A 74 -3.77 -4.16 -8.91
CA MET A 74 -4.70 -4.19 -7.79
C MET A 74 -6.03 -3.50 -8.10
N ALA A 75 -6.01 -2.40 -8.86
CA ALA A 75 -7.23 -1.74 -9.32
C ALA A 75 -8.01 -2.65 -10.28
N ARG A 76 -7.33 -3.35 -11.18
CA ARG A 76 -7.96 -4.32 -12.09
C ARG A 76 -8.59 -5.49 -11.34
N LEU A 77 -7.87 -6.07 -10.37
CA LEU A 77 -8.39 -7.14 -9.53
C LEU A 77 -9.62 -6.69 -8.74
N ALA A 78 -9.56 -5.51 -8.10
CA ALA A 78 -10.69 -4.94 -7.37
C ALA A 78 -11.89 -4.70 -8.28
N ALA A 79 -11.68 -4.11 -9.46
CA ALA A 79 -12.75 -3.88 -10.43
C ALA A 79 -13.41 -5.19 -10.89
N GLN A 80 -12.61 -6.25 -11.14
CA GLN A 80 -13.14 -7.56 -11.49
C GLN A 80 -14.04 -8.13 -10.38
N MET A 81 -13.62 -8.01 -9.12
CA MET A 81 -14.42 -8.47 -7.96
C MET A 81 -15.68 -7.63 -7.73
N VAL A 82 -15.63 -6.31 -7.97
CA VAL A 82 -16.78 -5.41 -7.83
C VAL A 82 -17.82 -5.65 -8.92
N LEU A 83 -17.38 -5.92 -10.15
CA LEU A 83 -18.25 -6.12 -11.31
C LEU A 83 -18.66 -7.58 -11.55
N ASP A 84 -18.31 -8.48 -10.62
CA ASP A 84 -18.50 -9.93 -10.73
C ASP A 84 -17.97 -10.51 -12.06
N GLN A 85 -16.80 -10.02 -12.47
CA GLN A 85 -16.09 -10.47 -13.67
C GLN A 85 -15.08 -11.57 -13.33
N PRO A 86 -14.78 -12.47 -14.30
CA PRO A 86 -13.72 -13.44 -14.12
C PRO A 86 -12.37 -12.78 -13.80
N VAL A 87 -11.70 -13.27 -12.76
CA VAL A 87 -10.36 -12.81 -12.39
C VAL A 87 -9.34 -13.28 -13.42
N ASP A 88 -8.46 -12.37 -13.84
CA ASP A 88 -7.36 -12.68 -14.76
C ASP A 88 -6.50 -13.85 -14.26
N LYS A 89 -6.12 -14.77 -15.18
CA LYS A 89 -5.31 -15.95 -14.85
C LYS A 89 -4.05 -15.63 -14.04
N ALA A 90 -3.39 -14.50 -14.35
CA ALA A 90 -2.19 -14.06 -13.66
C ALA A 90 -2.42 -13.66 -12.19
N ALA A 91 -3.63 -13.20 -11.84
CA ALA A 91 -3.98 -12.78 -10.50
C ALA A 91 -4.61 -13.91 -9.65
N GLN A 92 -5.10 -14.97 -10.27
CA GLN A 92 -5.73 -16.12 -9.57
C GLN A 92 -4.89 -16.69 -8.41
N PRO A 93 -3.55 -16.86 -8.53
CA PRO A 93 -2.75 -17.43 -7.44
C PRO A 93 -2.72 -16.60 -6.16
N ILE A 94 -2.99 -15.29 -6.26
CA ILE A 94 -2.90 -14.36 -5.13
C ILE A 94 -4.26 -13.97 -4.54
N VAL A 95 -5.39 -14.33 -5.18
CA VAL A 95 -6.74 -13.92 -4.75
C VAL A 95 -6.98 -14.22 -3.27
N GLN A 96 -6.70 -15.44 -2.82
CA GLN A 96 -6.90 -15.83 -1.43
C GLN A 96 -5.95 -15.12 -0.47
N GLN A 97 -4.75 -14.77 -0.93
CA GLN A 97 -3.73 -14.09 -0.12
C GLN A 97 -4.10 -12.63 0.12
N VAL A 98 -4.80 -11.99 -0.81
CA VAL A 98 -5.22 -10.59 -0.68
C VAL A 98 -6.64 -10.43 -0.16
N HIS A 99 -7.42 -11.51 -0.10
CA HIS A 99 -8.81 -11.46 0.34
C HIS A 99 -8.95 -10.99 1.81
N PRO A 100 -9.93 -10.13 2.16
CA PRO A 100 -10.11 -9.64 3.53
C PRO A 100 -10.37 -10.75 4.58
N ASN A 101 -11.03 -11.85 4.18
CA ASN A 101 -11.35 -13.00 5.06
C ASN A 101 -10.15 -13.50 5.88
N ARG A 102 -8.92 -13.42 5.34
CA ARG A 102 -7.73 -13.89 6.04
C ARG A 102 -7.44 -13.12 7.34
N LEU A 103 -7.96 -11.89 7.47
CA LEU A 103 -7.73 -11.01 8.61
C LEU A 103 -8.82 -11.13 9.68
N ILE A 104 -9.91 -11.86 9.40
CA ILE A 104 -11.01 -12.02 10.34
C ILE A 104 -10.77 -13.31 11.13
N LYS A 105 -10.52 -13.14 12.42
CA LYS A 105 -10.57 -14.26 13.37
C LYS A 105 -12.04 -14.55 13.64
N GLY A 106 -12.44 -15.82 13.56
CA GLY A 106 -13.79 -16.23 13.96
C GLY A 106 -14.03 -15.88 15.41
N ASP A 107 -15.17 -15.27 15.70
CA ASP A 107 -15.68 -15.12 17.07
C ASP A 107 -15.79 -16.53 17.67
N SER A 108 -14.91 -16.86 18.61
CA SER A 108 -15.03 -18.04 19.48
C SER A 108 -15.80 -17.65 20.73
#